data_AF-W9G2U7-F1
#
_entry.id   AF-W9G2U7-F1
#
_cell.length_a   1.000
_cell.length_b   1.000
_cell.length_c   1.000
_cell.angle_alpha   90.00
_cell.angle_beta   90.00
_cell.angle_gamma   90.00
#
_symmetry.space_group_name_H-M   'P 1'
#
loop_
_entity.id
_entity.type
_entity.pdbx_description
1 polymer ?
#
loop_
_entity_poly.entity_id
_entity_poly.type
_entity_poly.pdbx_seq_one_letter_code
_entity_poly.pdbx_strand_id
1 'polypeptide(L)'
;MADRTGLRAEPSRTCVGCRGSDSWSALLRVVAATDGRDADQHGPIPIHPDPRHRMPGRGAWLHPSPDCFELAVRRKAFARALRLQAAVDVSAVARQLGVQHA
;
A
#
# COMPACT_ATOMS: atom_id res chain seq x y z
N MET A 1 38.50 -17.47 -6.86
CA MET A 1 38.05 -16.09 -6.61
C MET A 1 37.30 -15.65 -7.85
N ALA A 2 35.97 -15.83 -7.88
CA ALA A 2 35.14 -15.48 -9.02
C ALA A 2 34.10 -14.45 -8.58
N ASP A 3 34.02 -13.41 -9.40
CA ASP A 3 33.16 -12.24 -9.39
C ASP A 3 31.78 -12.46 -8.72
N ARG A 4 31.52 -11.76 -7.61
CA ARG A 4 30.22 -11.74 -6.90
C ARG A 4 29.41 -10.49 -7.23
N THR A 5 29.64 -9.85 -8.38
CA THR A 5 28.87 -8.66 -8.80
C THR A 5 27.57 -9.08 -9.48
N GLY A 6 26.70 -9.76 -8.72
CA GLY A 6 25.32 -9.97 -9.14
C GLY A 6 24.60 -8.63 -9.15
N LEU A 7 24.38 -8.07 -10.34
CA LEU A 7 23.51 -6.93 -10.60
C LEU A 7 22.20 -7.14 -9.83
N ARG A 8 22.01 -6.39 -8.74
CA ARG A 8 20.82 -6.48 -7.89
C ARG A 8 19.61 -6.05 -8.71
N ALA A 9 18.91 -6.99 -9.33
CA ALA A 9 17.58 -6.74 -9.85
C ALA A 9 16.74 -6.16 -8.70
N GLU A 10 16.21 -4.95 -8.88
CA GLU A 10 15.37 -4.34 -7.86
C GLU A 10 14.22 -5.28 -7.51
N PRO A 11 13.87 -5.43 -6.21
CA PRO A 11 12.77 -6.31 -5.83
C PRO A 11 11.49 -5.89 -6.55
N SER A 12 10.89 -6.83 -7.29
CA SER A 12 9.59 -6.61 -7.92
C SER A 12 8.46 -6.80 -6.91
N ARG A 13 7.41 -6.01 -7.02
CA ARG A 13 6.21 -6.06 -6.17
C ARG A 13 4.96 -6.00 -7.03
N THR A 14 3.88 -6.55 -6.51
CA THR A 14 2.60 -6.60 -7.22
C THR A 14 1.65 -5.53 -6.69
N CYS A 15 1.15 -4.69 -7.60
CA CYS A 15 0.11 -3.72 -7.30
C CYS A 15 -1.18 -4.41 -6.85
N VAL A 16 -1.74 -3.98 -5.73
CA VAL A 16 -2.98 -4.56 -5.17
C VAL A 16 -4.24 -4.19 -5.96
N GLY A 17 -4.21 -3.09 -6.72
CA GLY A 17 -5.30 -2.63 -7.57
C GLY A 17 -5.41 -3.41 -8.88
N CYS A 18 -4.39 -3.27 -9.74
CA CYS A 18 -4.39 -3.86 -11.08
C CYS A 18 -3.77 -5.27 -11.15
N ARG A 19 -3.08 -5.74 -10.11
CA ARG A 19 -2.34 -7.03 -10.07
C ARG A 19 -1.12 -7.11 -11.01
N GLY A 20 -0.74 -6.02 -11.69
CA GLY A 20 0.53 -5.90 -12.39
C GLY A 20 1.73 -5.87 -11.43
N SER A 21 2.89 -6.31 -11.90
CA SER A 21 4.13 -6.27 -11.12
C SER A 21 5.10 -5.26 -11.71
N ASP A 22 5.78 -4.52 -10.84
CA ASP A 22 6.79 -3.52 -11.21
C ASP A 22 7.87 -3.47 -10.11
N SER A 23 8.92 -2.69 -10.33
CA SER A 23 9.97 -2.41 -9.36
C SER A 23 9.36 -1.74 -8.12
N TRP A 24 9.83 -2.12 -6.93
CA TRP A 24 9.34 -1.53 -5.67
C TRP A 24 9.41 0.01 -5.65
N SER A 25 10.41 0.60 -6.33
CA SER A 25 10.64 2.04 -6.45
C SER A 25 9.62 2.74 -7.34
N ALA A 26 9.01 2.04 -8.30
CA ALA A 26 7.93 2.56 -9.14
C ALA A 26 6.55 2.51 -8.45
N LEU A 27 6.47 1.85 -7.30
CA LEU A 27 5.22 1.61 -6.57
C LEU A 27 5.14 2.46 -5.30
N LEU A 28 3.95 2.99 -5.04
CA LEU A 28 3.60 3.57 -3.75
C LEU A 28 3.37 2.43 -2.74
N ARG A 29 4.14 2.43 -1.65
CA ARG A 29 3.81 1.63 -0.48
C ARG A 29 2.72 2.32 0.31
N VAL A 30 1.75 1.56 0.78
CA VAL A 30 0.72 2.02 1.72
C VAL A 30 0.74 1.13 2.96
N VAL A 31 0.49 1.71 4.13
CA VAL A 31 0.69 1.03 5.42
C VAL A 31 -0.54 1.23 6.31
N ALA A 32 -0.97 0.17 6.99
CA ALA A 32 -2.03 0.29 7.99
C ALA A 32 -1.49 0.90 9.29
N ALA A 33 -2.14 1.94 9.80
CA ALA A 33 -1.88 2.45 11.15
C ALA A 33 -2.69 1.64 12.17
N THR A 34 -2.12 0.50 12.59
CA THR A 34 -2.69 -0.38 13.62
C THR A 34 -2.07 -0.18 15.00
N ASP A 35 -0.89 0.44 15.08
CA ASP A 35 -0.17 0.62 16.34
C ASP A 35 -0.90 1.61 17.25
N GLY A 36 -1.12 1.22 18.52
CA GLY A 36 -1.78 2.07 19.52
C GLY A 36 -3.30 2.15 19.41
N ARG A 37 -3.92 1.36 18.52
CA ARG A 37 -5.37 1.21 18.50
C ARG A 37 -5.84 0.34 19.65
N ASP A 38 -6.63 0.92 20.55
CA ASP A 38 -7.28 0.15 21.61
C ASP A 38 -8.36 -0.76 21.00
N ALA A 39 -8.59 -1.92 21.62
CA ALA A 39 -9.54 -2.91 21.10
C ALA A 39 -10.98 -2.35 21.01
N ASP A 40 -11.28 -1.30 21.78
CA ASP A 40 -12.56 -0.60 21.80
C ASP A 40 -12.74 0.42 20.66
N GLN A 41 -11.69 0.73 19.89
CA GLN A 41 -11.77 1.68 18.77
C GLN A 41 -12.50 1.08 17.56
N HIS A 42 -13.83 1.17 17.60
CA HIS A 42 -14.73 0.85 16.50
C HIS A 42 -14.71 1.95 15.42
N GLY A 43 -13.74 1.88 14.52
CA GLY A 43 -13.68 2.79 13.37
C GLY A 43 -12.79 2.27 12.24
N PRO A 44 -12.92 2.79 11.01
CA PRO A 44 -12.11 2.36 9.89
C PRO A 44 -10.61 2.58 10.17
N ILE A 45 -9.77 1.64 9.76
CA ILE A 45 -8.31 1.68 9.98
C ILE A 45 -7.66 2.58 8.91
N PRO A 46 -6.99 3.68 9.28
CA PRO A 46 -6.37 4.57 8.33
C PRO A 46 -5.19 3.89 7.65
N ILE A 47 -5.16 4.07 6.35
CA ILE A 47 -4.08 3.64 5.48
C ILE A 47 -3.26 4.86 5.12
N HIS A 48 -1.99 4.85 5.49
CA HIS A 48 -1.06 5.93 5.20
C HIS A 48 -0.26 5.65 3.93
N PRO A 49 -0.09 6.64 3.04
CA PRO A 49 0.89 6.57 1.97
C PRO A 49 2.30 6.64 2.55
N ASP A 50 3.19 5.78 2.06
CA ASP A 50 4.60 5.73 2.46
C ASP A 50 5.48 5.86 1.20
N PRO A 51 5.56 7.04 0.56
CA PRO A 51 6.30 7.22 -0.69
C PRO A 51 7.81 7.02 -0.52
N ARG A 52 8.33 7.06 0.72
CA ARG A 52 9.75 6.86 1.03
C ARG A 52 10.06 5.43 1.49
N HIS A 53 9.03 4.59 1.65
CA HIS A 53 9.12 3.20 2.08
C HIS A 53 9.78 3.02 3.46
N ARG A 54 9.50 3.91 4.42
CA ARG A 54 10.12 3.96 5.76
C ARG A 54 9.17 3.68 6.92
N MET A 55 7.86 3.64 6.68
CA MET A 55 6.90 3.49 7.76
C MET A 55 6.94 2.06 8.35
N PRO A 56 6.90 1.89 9.69
CA PRO A 56 6.82 0.57 10.30
C PRO A 56 5.48 -0.10 9.99
N GLY A 57 5.42 -1.42 10.17
CA GLY A 57 4.17 -2.18 10.02
C GLY A 57 3.96 -2.82 8.65
N ARG A 58 2.78 -3.45 8.49
CA ARG A 58 2.44 -4.20 7.28
C ARG A 58 2.13 -3.23 6.14
N GLY A 59 2.83 -3.41 5.02
CA GLY A 59 2.62 -2.62 3.81
C GLY A 59 1.96 -3.40 2.67
N ALA A 60 1.28 -2.66 1.80
CA ALA A 60 0.79 -3.09 0.49
C ALA A 60 1.35 -2.17 -0.60
N TRP A 61 1.36 -2.63 -1.85
CA TRP A 61 1.95 -1.91 -2.97
C TRP A 61 0.87 -1.49 -3.96
N LEU A 62 0.95 -0.27 -4.48
CA LEU A 62 -0.01 0.32 -5.40
C LEU A 62 0.75 1.12 -6.45
N HIS A 63 0.39 1.03 -7.72
CA HIS A 63 0.89 2.03 -8.67
C HIS A 63 0.37 3.41 -8.26
N PRO A 64 1.17 4.48 -8.36
CA PRO A 64 0.73 5.83 -8.06
C PRO A 64 -0.19 6.38 -9.16
N SER A 65 -1.33 5.73 -9.36
CA SER A 65 -2.31 5.99 -10.41
C SER A 65 -3.74 5.95 -9.83
N PRO A 66 -4.61 6.89 -10.23
CA PRO A 66 -6.03 6.88 -9.85
C PRO A 66 -6.74 5.56 -10.17
N ASP A 67 -6.52 4.99 -11.35
CA ASP A 67 -7.17 3.74 -11.77
C ASP A 67 -6.81 2.58 -10.83
N CYS A 68 -5.53 2.49 -10.44
CA CYS A 68 -5.09 1.47 -9.50
C CYS A 68 -5.70 1.66 -8.12
N PHE A 69 -5.83 2.92 -7.67
CA PHE A 69 -6.48 3.26 -6.42
C PHE A 69 -7.96 2.87 -6.41
N GLU A 70 -8.72 3.29 -7.43
CA GLU A 70 -10.14 2.97 -7.54
C GLU A 70 -10.39 1.45 -7.62
N LEU A 71 -9.58 0.73 -8.39
CA LEU A 71 -9.62 -0.73 -8.44
C LEU A 71 -9.35 -1.35 -7.07
N ALA A 72 -8.38 -0.83 -6.32
CA ALA A 72 -8.04 -1.31 -5.00
C ALA A 72 -9.17 -1.06 -3.98
N VAL A 73 -9.80 0.11 -4.02
CA VAL A 73 -10.96 0.43 -3.17
C VAL A 73 -12.15 -0.47 -3.52
N ARG A 74 -12.56 -0.50 -4.80
CA ARG A 74 -13.73 -1.26 -5.27
C ARG A 74 -13.63 -2.75 -4.92
N ARG A 75 -12.42 -3.31 -4.96
CA ARG A 75 -12.16 -4.73 -4.67
C ARG A 75 -11.84 -5.01 -3.19
N LYS A 76 -11.88 -3.99 -2.32
CA LYS A 76 -11.45 -4.08 -0.91
C LYS A 76 -10.03 -4.65 -0.77
N ALA A 77 -9.16 -4.34 -1.74
CA ALA A 77 -7.84 -4.94 -1.87
C ALA A 77 -6.88 -4.51 -0.75
N PHE A 78 -7.02 -3.28 -0.24
CA PHE A 78 -6.21 -2.78 0.87
C PHE A 78 -6.41 -3.62 2.15
N ALA A 79 -7.65 -3.81 2.59
CA ALA A 79 -7.95 -4.61 3.77
C ALA A 79 -7.41 -6.04 3.62
N ARG A 80 -7.61 -6.67 2.45
CA ARG A 80 -7.09 -8.02 2.18
C ARG A 80 -5.56 -8.08 2.20
N ALA A 81 -4.89 -7.16 1.51
CA ALA A 81 -3.42 -7.15 1.42
C ALA A 81 -2.76 -6.85 2.78
N LEU A 82 -3.40 -5.99 3.57
CA LEU A 82 -2.98 -5.60 4.91
C LEU A 82 -3.52 -6.54 6.00
N ARG A 83 -4.22 -7.62 5.62
CA ARG A 83 -4.79 -8.63 6.54
C ARG A 83 -5.67 -8.02 7.65
N LEU A 84 -6.41 -6.97 7.31
CA LEU A 84 -7.32 -6.29 8.23
C LEU A 84 -8.71 -6.91 8.12
N GLN A 85 -9.35 -7.11 9.28
CA GLN A 85 -10.73 -7.60 9.37
C GLN A 85 -11.77 -6.46 9.43
N ALA A 86 -11.31 -5.21 9.50
CA ALA A 86 -12.15 -4.02 9.61
C ALA A 86 -12.18 -3.23 8.30
N ALA A 87 -13.15 -2.31 8.21
CA ALA A 87 -13.14 -1.26 7.18
C ALA A 87 -11.84 -0.45 7.26
N VAL A 88 -11.43 0.10 6.12
CA VAL A 88 -10.22 0.91 6.01
C VAL A 88 -10.57 2.32 5.56
N ASP A 89 -9.88 3.31 6.12
CA ASP A 89 -9.94 4.69 5.65
C ASP A 89 -8.76 4.93 4.72
N VAL A 90 -9.07 5.23 3.46
CA VAL A 90 -8.09 5.42 2.38
C VAL A 90 -7.91 6.89 1.99
N SER A 91 -8.52 7.82 2.73
CA SER A 91 -8.54 9.26 2.42
C SER A 91 -7.14 9.86 2.31
N ALA A 92 -6.19 9.41 3.13
CA ALA A 92 -4.81 9.88 3.05
C ALA A 92 -4.10 9.43 1.76
N VAL A 93 -4.40 8.22 1.28
CA VAL A 93 -3.87 7.72 0.00
C VAL A 93 -4.51 8.46 -1.18
N ALA A 94 -5.82 8.70 -1.13
CA ALA A 94 -6.52 9.48 -2.17
C ALA A 94 -5.90 10.88 -2.32
N ARG A 95 -5.65 11.56 -1.19
CA ARG A 95 -4.99 12.88 -1.16
C ARG A 95 -3.58 12.85 -1.75
N GLN A 96 -2.80 11.82 -1.43
CA GLN A 96 -1.46 11.62 -2.01
C GLN A 96 -1.48 11.48 -3.53
N LEU A 97 -2.54 10.88 -4.07
CA LEU A 97 -2.73 10.65 -5.50
C LEU A 97 -3.50 11.79 -6.20
N GLY A 98 -3.96 12.80 -5.47
CA GLY A 98 -4.78 13.88 -6.01
C GLY A 98 -6.17 13.43 -6.47
N VAL A 99 -6.67 12.30 -5.96
CA VAL A 99 -7.97 11.73 -6.33
C VAL A 99 -9.03 12.21 -5.34
N GLN A 100 -10.18 12.62 -5.86
CA GLN A 100 -11.36 12.89 -5.04
C GLN A 100 -11.98 11.55 -4.63
N HIS A 101 -11.91 11.23 -3.34
CA HIS A 101 -12.51 10.02 -2.78
C HIS A 101 -13.41 10.42 -1.60
N ALA A 102 -14.67 10.02 -1.67
CA ALA A 102 -15.74 10.33 -0.71
C ALA A 102 -15.93 9.18 0.28
#